data_AF-A0A2I0NUS9-F1
#
_entry.id   AF-A0A2I0NUS9-F1
#
_cell.length_a   1.000
_cell.length_b   1.000
_cell.length_c   1.000
_cell.angle_alpha   90.00
_cell.angle_beta   90.00
_cell.angle_gamma   90.00
#
_symmetry.space_group_name_H-M   'P 1'
#
loop_
_entity.id
_entity.type
_entity.pdbx_description
1 polymer ?
#
loop_
_entity_poly.entity_id
_entity_poly.type
_entity_poly.pdbx_seq_one_letter_code
_entity_poly.pdbx_strand_id
1 'polypeptide(L)' 'MTVTVLGISGSPHRHGNTETLLDSFLEGAQAAGASVEKIVLK' A
#
# COMPACT_ATOMS: atom_id res chain seq x y z
N MET A 1 8.73 -14.72 -11.84
CA MET A 1 9.49 -13.55 -11.37
C MET A 1 8.57 -12.81 -10.41
N THR A 2 8.96 -12.64 -9.15
CA THR A 2 8.07 -12.05 -8.14
C THR A 2 8.13 -10.53 -8.26
N VAL A 3 6.99 -9.87 -8.44
CA VAL A 3 6.92 -8.40 -8.46
C VAL A 3 6.96 -7.90 -7.02
N THR A 4 7.76 -6.86 -6.76
CA THR A 4 7.80 -6.16 -5.47
C THR A 4 7.07 -4.84 -5.59
N VAL A 5 6.16 -4.55 -4.67
CA VAL A 5 5.36 -3.32 -4.64
C VAL A 5 5.58 -2.60 -3.31
N LEU A 6 6.02 -1.34 -3.40
CA LEU A 6 6.19 -0.46 -2.25
C LEU A 6 5.11 0.62 -2.26
N GLY A 7 4.24 0.60 -1.25
CA GLY A 7 3.25 1.65 -1.02
C GLY A 7 3.77 2.71 -0.06
N ILE A 8 3.68 3.99 -0.42
CA ILE A 8 4.11 5.10 0.43
C ILE A 8 2.89 5.95 0.77
N SER A 9 2.49 5.95 2.04
CA SER A 9 1.42 6.80 2.56
C SER A 9 2.02 8.12 3.06
N GLY A 10 1.78 9.20 2.32
CA GLY A 10 2.17 10.56 2.69
C GLY A 10 1.01 11.43 3.19
N SER A 11 -0.19 10.86 3.35
CA SER A 11 -1.34 11.61 3.86
C SER A 11 -1.11 11.95 5.35
N PRO A 12 -1.28 13.23 5.76
CA PRO A 12 -1.20 13.61 7.17
C PRO A 12 -2.34 13.00 8.00
N HIS A 13 -3.47 12.70 7.35
CA HIS A 13 -4.61 12.05 7.99
C HIS A 13 -4.48 10.54 7.94
N ARG A 14 -4.44 9.92 9.14
CA ARG A 14 -4.50 8.47 9.35
C ARG A 14 -5.93 7.97 9.15
N HIS A 15 -6.06 6.76 8.60
CA HIS A 15 -7.33 6.10 8.32
C HIS A 15 -8.27 6.93 7.43
N GLY A 16 -7.71 7.86 6.65
CA GLY A 16 -8.44 8.63 5.65
C GLY A 16 -8.51 7.90 4.32
N ASN A 17 -9.34 8.41 3.41
CA ASN A 17 -9.60 7.79 2.10
C ASN A 17 -8.32 7.45 1.32
N THR A 18 -7.29 8.28 1.40
CA THR A 18 -6.00 8.05 0.72
C THR A 18 -5.29 6.80 1.25
N GLU A 19 -5.29 6.61 2.57
CA GLU A 19 -4.67 5.43 3.19
C GLU A 19 -5.47 4.17 2.87
N THR A 20 -6.80 4.24 2.97
CA THR A 20 -7.70 3.13 2.62
C THR A 20 -7.53 2.70 1.16
N LEU A 21 -7.43 3.66 0.22
CA LEU A 21 -7.22 3.34 -1.19
C LEU A 21 -5.87 2.65 -1.41
N LEU A 22 -4.81 3.14 -0.75
CA LEU A 22 -3.49 2.52 -0.81
C LEU A 22 -3.53 1.08 -0.27
N ASP A 23 -4.22 0.86 0.85
CA ASP A 23 -4.37 -0.46 1.45
C ASP A 23 -5.07 -1.44 0.50
N SER A 24 -6.20 -1.04 -0.09
CA SER A 24 -6.92 -1.87 -1.06
C SER A 24 -6.07 -2.21 -2.29
N PHE A 25 -5.23 -1.27 -2.76
CA PHE A 25 -4.32 -1.54 -3.87
C PHE A 25 -3.26 -2.58 -3.50
N LEU A 26 -2.63 -2.45 -2.33
CA LEU A 26 -1.59 -3.37 -1.86
C LEU A 26 -2.16 -4.77 -1.59
N GLU A 27 -3.38 -4.86 -1.05
CA GLU A 27 -4.11 -6.13 -0.90
C GLU A 27 -4.33 -6.81 -2.25
N GLY A 28 -4.76 -6.06 -3.26
CA GLY A 28 -4.92 -6.57 -4.63
C GLY A 28 -3.60 -7.04 -5.24
N ALA A 29 -2.51 -6.29 -5.04
CA ALA A 29 -1.19 -6.67 -5.52
C ALA A 29 -0.69 -7.95 -4.83
N GLN A 30 -0.88 -8.07 -3.53
CA GLN A 30 -0.51 -9.28 -2.77
C GLN A 30 -1.33 -10.49 -3.23
N ALA A 31 -2.64 -10.33 -3.46
CA ALA A 31 -3.51 -11.38 -3.99
C ALA A 31 -3.09 -11.85 -5.39
N ALA A 32 -2.47 -10.98 -6.19
CA ALA A 32 -1.89 -11.32 -7.50
C ALA A 32 -0.49 -11.99 -7.40
N GLY A 33 0.03 -12.21 -6.20
CA GLY A 33 1.31 -12.87 -5.94
C GLY A 33 2.51 -11.92 -5.81
N ALA A 34 2.28 -10.62 -5.62
CA ALA A 34 3.35 -9.66 -5.36
C ALA A 34 3.82 -9.70 -3.89
N SER A 35 5.09 -9.40 -3.66
CA SER A 35 5.62 -9.06 -2.33
C SER A 35 5.34 -7.59 -2.06
N VAL A 36 4.63 -7.27 -0.98
CA VAL A 36 4.16 -5.90 -0.70
C VAL A 36 4.73 -5.36 0.60
N GLU A 37 5.06 -4.08 0.62
CA GLU A 37 5.47 -3.34 1.82
C GLU A 37 4.80 -1.95 1.82
N LYS A 38 4.33 -1.50 2.99
CA LYS A 38 3.76 -0.16 3.18
C LYS A 38 4.63 0.65 4.12
N ILE A 39 5.07 1.82 3.67
CA ILE A 39 5.74 2.83 4.48
C ILE A 39 4.77 3.98 4.73
N VAL A 40 4.66 4.44 5.97
CA VAL A 40 3.93 5.67 6.29
C VAL A 40 4.88 6.75 6.74
N LEU A 41 4.84 7.89 6.04
CA LEU A 41 5.65 9.04 6.34
C LEU A 41 5.10 9.77 7.58
N LYS A 42 6.00 10.35 8.38
CA LYS A 42 5.67 11.14 9.56
C LYS A 42 5.44 12.60 9.21
#